data_AF-A0A1F3TBK0-F1
#
_entry.id   AF-A0A1F3TBK0-F1
#
_cell.length_a   1.000
_cell.length_b   1.000
_cell.length_c   1.000
_cell.angle_alpha   90.00
_cell.angle_beta   90.00
_cell.angle_gamma   90.00
#
_symmetry.space_group_name_H-M   'P 1'
#
loop_
_entity.id
_entity.type
_entity.pdbx_description
1 polymer ?
#
loop_
_entity_poly.entity_id
_entity_poly.type
_entity_poly.pdbx_seq_one_letter_code
_entity_poly.pdbx_strand_id
1 'polypeptide(L)' 'MAKPGRATQGKRNREIQKRERKQEKEEQRVIRKGARAERAASVEDGIDPDLIGIVPGPQPREDDEF' A
#
# COMPACT_ATOMS: atom_id res chain seq x y z
N MET A 1 22.03 14.89 38.35
CA MET A 1 20.64 14.95 37.82
C MET A 1 19.91 13.68 38.23
N ALA A 2 18.69 13.78 38.77
CA ALA A 2 17.93 12.62 39.25
C ALA A 2 17.41 11.78 38.05
N LYS A 3 17.57 10.44 38.13
CA LYS A 3 17.04 9.54 37.10
C LYS A 3 15.51 9.52 37.18
N PRO A 4 14.79 9.53 36.04
CA PRO A 4 13.34 9.50 36.06
C PRO A 4 12.86 8.23 36.76
N GLY A 5 11.83 8.38 37.60
CA GLY A 5 11.23 7.28 38.35
C GLY A 5 10.64 6.18 37.46
N ARG A 6 10.30 5.05 38.07
CA ARG A 6 9.75 3.88 37.36
C ARG A 6 8.49 4.26 36.59
N ALA A 7 8.41 3.84 35.33
CA ALA A 7 7.27 4.14 34.47
C ALA A 7 5.96 3.60 35.06
N THR A 8 4.94 4.48 35.08
CA THR A 8 3.57 4.13 35.49
C THR A 8 2.98 3.06 34.55
N GLN A 9 1.99 2.32 35.03
CA GLN A 9 1.29 1.32 34.20
C GLN A 9 0.69 1.94 32.93
N GLY A 10 0.15 3.16 33.02
CA GLY A 10 -0.37 3.88 31.85
C GLY A 10 0.68 4.14 30.76
N LYS A 11 1.94 4.44 31.15
CA LYS A 11 3.04 4.60 30.19
C LYS A 11 3.38 3.26 29.51
N ARG A 12 3.37 2.16 30.26
CA ARG A 12 3.60 0.81 29.70
C ARG A 12 2.49 0.41 28.72
N ASN A 13 1.22 0.61 29.07
CA ASN A 13 0.10 0.28 28.19
C ASN A 13 0.16 1.09 26.88
N ARG A 14 0.50 2.39 26.96
CA ARG A 14 0.67 3.22 25.76
C ARG A 14 1.84 2.76 24.90
N GLU A 15 2.92 2.27 25.50
CA GLU A 15 4.06 1.73 24.76
C GLU A 15 3.71 0.42 24.04
N ILE A 16 2.96 -0.48 24.71
CA ILE A 16 2.46 -1.73 24.14
C ILE A 16 1.58 -1.42 22.91
N GLN A 17 0.58 -0.56 23.05
CA GLN A 17 -0.31 -0.18 21.93
C GLN A 17 0.44 0.42 20.74
N LYS A 18 1.47 1.24 21.01
CA LYS A 18 2.32 1.80 19.93
C LYS A 18 3.11 0.71 19.22
N ARG A 19 3.59 -0.30 19.95
CA ARG A 19 4.35 -1.42 19.40
C ARG A 19 3.45 -2.31 18.55
N GLU A 20 2.27 -2.68 19.06
CA GLU A 20 1.27 -3.46 18.32
C GLU A 20 0.89 -2.78 17.01
N ARG A 21 0.52 -1.48 17.05
CA ARG A 21 0.20 -0.71 15.84
C ARG A 21 1.36 -0.62 14.83
N LYS A 22 2.61 -0.65 15.30
CA LYS A 22 3.79 -0.65 14.42
C LYS A 22 3.95 -2.02 13.75
N GLN A 23 3.78 -3.10 14.50
CA GLN A 23 3.82 -4.47 14.00
C GLN A 23 2.74 -4.70 12.95
N GLU A 24 1.48 -4.34 13.23
CA GLU A 24 0.37 -4.44 12.26
C GLU A 24 0.67 -3.69 10.95
N LYS A 25 1.25 -2.48 11.06
CA LYS A 25 1.63 -1.69 9.88
C LYS A 25 2.77 -2.33 9.10
N GLU A 26 3.72 -2.96 9.77
CA GLU A 26 4.83 -3.66 9.14
C GLU A 26 4.33 -4.90 8.40
N GLU A 27 3.45 -5.70 9.01
CA GLU A 27 2.77 -6.84 8.38
C GLU A 27 1.99 -6.40 7.13
N GLN A 28 1.17 -5.35 7.23
CA GLN A 28 0.45 -4.81 6.08
C GLN A 28 1.36 -4.24 4.98
N ARG A 29 2.57 -3.79 5.32
CA ARG A 29 3.56 -3.36 4.32
C ARG A 29 4.16 -4.55 3.60
N VAL A 30 4.46 -5.64 4.31
CA VAL A 30 4.95 -6.88 3.70
C VAL A 30 3.93 -7.44 2.72
N ILE A 31 2.66 -7.53 3.13
CA ILE A 31 1.56 -8.00 2.27
C ILE A 31 1.45 -7.13 1.01
N ARG A 32 1.42 -5.80 1.16
CA ARG A 32 1.34 -4.88 0.01
C ARG A 32 2.54 -4.97 -0.91
N LYS A 33 3.75 -5.17 -0.36
CA LYS A 33 4.96 -5.33 -1.16
C LYS A 33 4.92 -6.65 -1.95
N GLY A 34 4.45 -7.73 -1.34
CA GLY A 34 4.22 -9.02 -2.00
C GLY A 34 3.22 -8.89 -3.14
N ALA A 35 2.02 -8.36 -2.86
CA ALA A 35 0.98 -8.15 -3.87
C ALA A 35 1.44 -7.23 -5.02
N ARG A 36 2.26 -6.21 -4.74
CA ARG A 36 2.84 -5.37 -5.79
C ARG A 36 3.87 -6.12 -6.64
N ALA A 37 4.73 -6.93 -6.03
CA ALA A 37 5.69 -7.74 -6.75
C ALA A 37 5.00 -8.80 -7.62
N GLU A 38 3.96 -9.44 -7.09
CA GLU A 38 3.12 -10.40 -7.83
C GLU A 38 2.41 -9.74 -9.01
N ARG A 39 1.78 -8.57 -8.82
CA ARG A 39 1.18 -7.82 -9.92
C ARG A 39 2.20 -7.38 -10.96
N ALA A 40 3.38 -6.93 -10.53
CA ALA A 40 4.43 -6.55 -11.47
C ALA A 40 4.95 -7.77 -12.26
N ALA A 41 4.94 -8.97 -11.67
CA ALA A 41 5.31 -10.20 -12.34
C ALA A 41 4.20 -10.74 -13.26
N SER A 42 2.92 -10.48 -12.96
CA SER A 42 1.79 -10.92 -13.79
C SER A 42 1.56 -10.09 -15.05
N VAL A 43 2.21 -8.93 -15.15
CA VAL A 43 2.22 -8.13 -16.37
C VAL A 43 3.31 -8.69 -17.29
N GLU A 44 2.95 -9.68 -18.12
CA GLU A 44 3.81 -10.15 -19.21
C GLU A 44 4.14 -8.97 -20.15
N ASP A 45 5.43 -8.79 -20.43
CA ASP A 45 5.96 -7.76 -21.35
C ASP A 45 5.60 -6.29 -21.05
N GLY A 46 5.12 -5.98 -19.84
CA GLY A 46 4.74 -4.61 -19.47
C GLY A 46 3.35 -4.19 -19.95
N ILE A 47 2.55 -5.11 -20.50
CA ILE A 47 1.21 -4.86 -21.02
C ILE A 47 0.18 -5.35 -20.00
N ASP A 48 -0.58 -4.42 -19.41
CA ASP A 48 -1.68 -4.77 -18.53
C ASP A 48 -2.86 -5.30 -19.36
N PRO A 49 -3.30 -6.56 -19.18
CA PRO A 49 -4.41 -7.13 -19.94
C PRO A 49 -5.70 -6.30 -19.82
N ASP A 50 -5.91 -5.61 -18.70
CA ASP A 50 -7.07 -4.74 -18.49
C ASP A 50 -6.97 -3.42 -19.28
N LEU A 51 -5.78 -3.05 -19.73
CA LEU A 51 -5.52 -1.86 -20.56
C LEU A 51 -5.41 -2.18 -22.06
N ILE A 52 -5.47 -3.46 -22.46
CA ILE A 52 -5.43 -3.84 -23.87
C ILE A 52 -6.68 -3.29 -24.58
N GLY A 53 -6.47 -2.49 -25.64
CA GLY A 53 -7.54 -1.91 -26.45
C GLY A 53 -8.12 -0.59 -25.94
N ILE A 54 -7.65 -0.08 -24.80
CA ILE A 54 -8.03 1.26 -24.33
C ILE A 54 -7.14 2.29 -25.03
N VAL A 55 -7.75 3.13 -25.87
CA VAL A 55 -7.07 4.26 -26.49
C VAL A 55 -7.12 5.47 -25.54
N PRO A 56 -5.98 6.00 -25.08
CA PRO A 56 -5.98 7.19 -24.24
C PRO A 56 -6.39 8.42 -25.06
N GLY A 57 -7.42 9.13 -24.59
CA GLY A 57 -7.93 10.31 -25.24
C GLY A 57 -9.43 10.49 -25.02
N PRO A 58 -10.01 11.60 -25.51
CA PRO A 58 -11.46 11.71 -25.59
C PRO A 58 -12.01 10.60 -26.49
N GLN A 59 -13.18 10.05 -26.14
CA GLN A 59 -13.88 9.14 -27.04
C GLN A 59 -14.17 9.87 -28.37
N PRO A 60 -14.01 9.18 -29.51
CA PRO A 60 -14.34 9.75 -30.81
C PRO A 60 -15.81 10.18 -30.83
N ARG A 61 -16.11 11.27 -31.55
CA ARG A 61 -17.49 11.69 -31.78
C ARG A 61 -18.07 10.84 -32.91
N GLU A 62 -19.37 10.61 -32.87
CA GLU A 62 -20.08 9.80 -33.88
C GLU A 62 -19.89 10.33 -35.32
N ASP A 63 -19.56 11.61 -35.47
CA ASP A 63 -19.32 12.27 -36.77
C ASP A 63 -17.90 12.08 -37.35
N ASP A 64 -16.97 11.47 -36.60
CA ASP A 64 -15.56 11.28 -37.02
C ASP A 64 -15.32 9.92 -37.74
N GLU A 65 -16.35 9.09 -37.91
CA GLU A 65 -16.30 7.85 -38.69
C GLU A 65 -16.71 8.11 -40.15
N PHE A 66 -15.72 8.23 -41.05
CA PHE A 66 -15.89 8.27 -42.51
C PHE A 66 -15.51 6.94 -43.15
#